data_AF-A0A7W0RT31-F1
#
_entry.id   AF-A0A7W0RT31-F1
#
_cell.length_a   1.000
_cell.length_b   1.000
_cell.length_c   1.000
_cell.angle_alpha   90.00
_cell.angle_beta   90.00
_cell.angle_gamma   90.00
#
_symmetry.space_group_name_H-M   'P 1'
#
loop_
_entity.id
_entity.type
_entity.pdbx_description
1 polymer ?
#
loop_
_entity_poly.entity_id
_entity_poly.type
_entity_poly.pdbx_seq_one_letter_code
_entity_poly.pdbx_strand_id
1 'polypeptide(L)'
;AALISDGADNRYGHPSQEVLDRLKAAGVKLYRTDLQGEITITTRGKDDDALKITTQREPVADLWAGRAAQRDDSSRSGFIQYGDFGPAPKKKRDNTNRKDAAGK
;
A
#
# COMPACT_ATOMS: atom_id res chain seq x y z
N ALA A 1 5.01 23.25 0.48
CA ALA A 1 5.31 21.82 0.70
C ALA A 1 4.49 21.00 -0.30
N ALA A 2 4.93 19.79 -0.65
CA ALA A 2 4.20 18.86 -1.52
C ALA A 2 3.94 17.55 -0.80
N LEU A 3 2.74 17.00 -0.97
CA LEU A 3 2.35 15.69 -0.45
C LEU A 3 2.00 14.78 -1.62
N ILE A 4 2.49 13.54 -1.55
CA ILE A 4 2.18 12.47 -2.49
C ILE A 4 1.52 11.36 -1.69
N SER A 5 0.25 11.11 -2.01
CA SER A 5 -0.53 9.99 -1.48
C SER A 5 -0.46 8.85 -2.48
N ASP A 6 0.36 7.85 -2.18
CA ASP A 6 0.49 6.65 -2.99
C ASP A 6 0.67 5.40 -2.12
N GLY A 7 0.30 4.25 -2.66
CA GLY A 7 0.56 2.95 -2.07
C GLY A 7 1.99 2.47 -2.35
N ALA A 8 2.59 1.77 -1.40
CA ALA A 8 3.93 1.20 -1.56
C ALA A 8 4.04 0.22 -2.76
N ASP A 9 2.93 -0.44 -3.11
CA ASP A 9 2.82 -1.43 -4.19
C ASP A 9 2.09 -0.89 -5.43
N ASN A 10 2.20 0.40 -5.73
CA ASN A 10 1.51 0.96 -6.89
C ASN A 10 2.20 0.62 -8.22
N ARG A 11 1.55 -0.25 -9.01
CA ARG A 11 1.99 -0.71 -10.34
C ARG A 11 2.04 0.40 -11.39
N TYR A 12 1.29 1.50 -11.20
CA TYR A 12 1.28 2.61 -12.15
C TYR A 12 2.61 3.38 -12.22
N GLY A 13 3.55 3.11 -11.30
CA GLY A 13 4.86 3.77 -11.32
C GLY A 13 4.80 5.22 -10.88
N HIS A 14 3.81 5.60 -10.08
CA HIS A 14 3.78 6.89 -9.43
C HIS A 14 4.67 6.90 -8.18
N PRO A 15 5.22 8.06 -7.78
CA PRO A 15 5.38 9.27 -8.58
C PRO A 15 6.46 9.10 -9.67
N SER A 16 6.28 9.76 -10.81
CA SER A 16 7.29 9.78 -11.88
C SER A 16 8.42 10.75 -11.59
N GLN A 17 9.61 10.49 -12.14
CA GLN A 17 10.79 11.33 -11.92
C GLN A 17 10.57 12.78 -12.40
N GLU A 18 9.91 12.96 -13.54
CA GLU A 18 9.61 14.28 -14.12
C GLU A 18 8.81 15.18 -13.15
N VAL A 19 7.83 14.61 -12.44
CA VAL A 19 7.04 15.36 -11.45
C VAL A 19 7.90 15.71 -10.23
N LEU A 20 8.75 14.80 -9.79
CA LEU A 20 9.66 15.03 -8.68
C LEU A 20 10.68 16.12 -9.01
N ASP A 21 11.24 16.13 -10.21
CA ASP A 21 12.21 17.14 -10.63
C ASP A 21 11.58 18.55 -10.66
N ARG A 22 10.32 18.67 -11.10
CA ARG A 22 9.55 19.92 -11.04
C ARG A 22 9.33 20.40 -9.61
N LEU A 23 8.94 19.50 -8.71
CA LEU A 23 8.77 19.83 -7.29
C LEU A 23 10.10 20.22 -6.64
N LYS A 24 11.19 19.57 -7.02
CA LYS A 24 12.55 19.88 -6.54
C LYS A 24 12.98 21.26 -7.01
N ALA A 25 12.73 21.59 -8.28
CA ALA A 25 13.00 22.92 -8.84
C ALA A 25 12.17 24.03 -8.16
N ALA A 26 10.96 23.72 -7.70
CA ALA A 26 10.14 24.64 -6.92
C ALA A 26 10.62 24.84 -5.47
N GLY A 27 11.67 24.12 -5.02
CA GLY A 27 12.24 24.26 -3.69
C GLY A 27 11.30 23.83 -2.55
N VAL A 28 10.30 22.98 -2.84
CA VAL A 28 9.32 22.56 -1.83
C VAL A 28 9.81 21.34 -1.06
N LYS A 29 9.47 21.29 0.24
CA LYS A 29 9.64 20.08 1.05
C LYS A 29 8.65 19.01 0.62
N LEU A 30 9.14 17.80 0.42
CA LEU A 30 8.38 16.65 -0.09
C LEU A 30 8.01 15.68 1.04
N TYR A 31 6.79 15.14 0.97
CA TYR A 31 6.22 14.18 1.91
C TYR A 31 5.51 13.05 1.16
N ARG A 32 5.75 11.78 1.52
CA ARG A 32 5.34 10.59 0.75
C ARG A 32 4.76 9.48 1.63
N THR A 33 3.49 9.13 1.44
CA THR A 33 2.82 8.10 2.29
C THR A 33 3.39 6.70 2.09
N ASP A 34 3.87 6.40 0.89
CA ASP A 34 4.47 5.12 0.55
C ASP A 34 5.82 4.88 1.25
N LEU A 35 6.58 5.95 1.53
CA LEU A 35 7.90 5.87 2.18
C LEU A 35 7.86 6.24 3.67
N GLN A 36 6.97 7.13 4.07
CA GLN A 36 6.89 7.69 5.43
C GLN A 36 5.66 7.20 6.21
N GLY A 37 4.81 6.36 5.59
CA GLY A 37 3.59 5.84 6.21
C GLY A 37 2.48 6.88 6.33
N GLU A 38 1.73 6.83 7.42
CA GLU A 38 0.69 7.83 7.68
C GLU A 38 1.30 9.24 7.81
N ILE A 39 0.63 10.23 7.20
CA ILE A 39 1.02 11.63 7.27
C ILE A 39 -0.16 12.44 7.82
N THR A 40 0.02 13.01 9.01
CA THR A 40 -0.99 13.83 9.66
C THR A 40 -0.70 15.30 9.40
N ILE A 41 -1.65 16.00 8.79
CA ILE A 41 -1.63 17.46 8.64
C ILE A 41 -2.62 18.06 9.63
N THR A 42 -2.15 18.95 10.49
CA THR A 42 -2.99 19.70 11.42
C THR A 42 -2.97 21.17 11.04
N THR A 43 -4.17 21.74 10.86
CA THR A 43 -4.39 23.16 10.61
C THR A 43 -5.48 23.69 11.53
N ARG A 44 -5.42 24.98 11.86
CA ARG A 44 -6.42 25.70 12.65
C ARG A 44 -7.41 26.50 11.78
N GLY A 45 -7.24 26.44 10.45
CA GLY A 45 -8.21 26.99 9.50
C GLY A 45 -8.20 28.50 9.34
N LYS A 46 -7.18 29.20 9.85
CA LYS A 46 -6.93 30.61 9.56
C LYS A 46 -5.83 30.72 8.51
N ASP A 47 -5.91 31.75 7.66
CA ASP A 47 -4.96 31.95 6.56
C ASP A 47 -3.51 32.09 7.04
N ASP A 48 -3.32 32.57 8.27
CA ASP A 48 -2.00 32.82 8.87
C ASP A 48 -1.46 31.63 9.68
N ASP A 49 -2.27 30.59 9.90
CA ASP A 49 -1.88 29.49 10.78
C ASP A 49 -0.89 28.54 10.08
N ALA A 50 0.24 28.30 10.74
CA ALA A 50 1.24 27.37 10.24
C ALA A 50 0.70 25.93 10.20
N LEU A 51 0.86 25.26 9.06
CA LEU A 51 0.55 23.84 8.91
C LEU A 51 1.54 22.99 9.71
N LYS A 52 1.04 22.20 10.67
CA LYS A 52 1.85 21.20 11.37
C LYS A 52 1.73 19.86 10.65
N ILE A 53 2.86 19.36 10.14
CA ILE A 53 2.94 18.09 9.40
C ILE A 53 3.77 17.10 10.21
N THR A 54 3.19 15.95 10.55
CA THR A 54 3.86 14.85 11.26
C THR A 54 3.82 13.59 10.41
N THR A 55 4.90 12.82 10.39
CA THR A 55 5.02 11.55 9.66
C THR A 55 5.12 10.38 10.62
N GLN A 56 4.53 9.24 10.27
CA GLN A 56 4.57 8.03 11.09
C GLN A 56 6.00 7.52 11.30
N ARG A 57 6.84 7.60 10.26
CA ARG A 57 8.22 7.11 10.27
C ARG A 57 9.12 7.97 9.37
N GLU A 58 10.42 7.82 9.61
CA GLU A 58 11.46 8.33 8.71
C GLU A 58 11.37 7.64 7.34
N PRO A 59 11.77 8.34 6.27
CA PRO A 59 11.71 7.78 4.93
C PRO A 59 12.64 6.58 4.81
N VAL A 60 12.08 5.45 4.38
CA VAL A 60 12.82 4.20 4.18
C VAL A 60 13.71 4.21 2.93
N ALA A 61 13.54 5.20 2.04
CA ALA A 61 14.27 5.37 0.79
C ALA A 61 14.34 6.86 0.39
N ASP A 62 15.04 7.16 -0.71
CA ASP A 62 15.10 8.52 -1.24
C ASP A 62 13.71 9.02 -1.69
N LEU A 63 13.27 10.13 -1.10
CA LEU A 63 12.00 10.77 -1.41
C LEU A 63 11.94 11.26 -2.87
N TRP A 64 13.09 11.58 -3.46
CA TRP A 64 13.22 12.14 -4.82
C TRP A 64 13.45 11.10 -5.91
N ALA A 65 13.48 9.82 -5.55
CA ALA A 65 13.52 8.73 -6.51
C ALA A 65 12.10 8.43 -7.02
N GLY A 66 11.89 8.61 -8.32
CA GLY A 66 10.67 8.22 -9.02
C GLY A 66 10.55 6.70 -9.16
N ARG A 67 9.33 6.21 -9.41
CA ARG A 67 9.09 4.79 -9.71
C ARG A 67 8.95 4.56 -11.20
N ALA A 68 9.37 3.37 -11.63
CA ALA A 68 9.04 2.85 -12.95
C ALA A 68 7.70 2.11 -12.86
N ALA A 69 6.87 2.22 -13.91
CA ALA A 69 5.64 1.44 -14.01
C ALA A 69 5.99 -0.04 -14.14
N GLN A 70 5.37 -0.88 -13.29
CA GLN A 70 5.56 -2.31 -13.35
C GLN A 70 4.46 -2.92 -14.24
N ARG A 71 4.85 -3.40 -15.43
CA ARG A 71 3.91 -3.99 -16.41
C ARG A 71 3.63 -5.47 -16.18
N ASP A 72 4.53 -6.17 -15.49
CA ASP A 72 4.46 -7.61 -15.26
C ASP A 72 4.57 -7.91 -13.76
N ASP A 73 3.52 -8.52 -13.20
CA ASP A 73 3.46 -9.00 -11.82
C ASP A 73 3.28 -10.53 -11.75
N SER A 74 3.51 -11.24 -12.86
CA SER A 74 3.37 -12.70 -12.95
C SER A 74 4.30 -13.46 -12.01
N SER A 75 5.42 -12.84 -11.59
CA SER A 75 6.36 -13.41 -10.62
C SER A 75 5.99 -13.15 -9.16
N ARG A 76 4.89 -12.42 -8.88
CA ARG A 76 4.47 -12.08 -7.52
C ARG A 76 3.86 -13.31 -6.83
N SER A 77 4.18 -13.51 -5.56
CA SER A 77 3.61 -14.60 -4.76
C SER A 77 2.08 -14.53 -4.75
N GLY A 78 1.42 -15.63 -5.11
CA GLY A 78 -0.04 -15.69 -5.21
C GLY A 78 -0.60 -15.35 -6.58
N PHE A 79 0.23 -15.02 -7.57
CA PHE A 79 -0.19 -15.02 -8.97
C PHE A 79 -0.47 -16.47 -9.38
N ILE A 80 -1.74 -16.75 -9.70
CA ILE A 80 -2.14 -18.05 -10.24
C ILE A 80 -2.24 -17.85 -11.75
N GLN A 81 -1.36 -18.53 -12.49
CA GLN A 81 -1.45 -18.53 -13.94
C GLN A 81 -2.80 -19.12 -14.36
N TYR A 82 -3.40 -18.56 -15.40
CA TYR A 82 -4.64 -19.09 -15.95
C TYR A 82 -4.46 -20.58 -16.30
N GLY A 83 -5.23 -21.46 -15.66
CA GLY A 83 -5.10 -22.92 -15.78
C GLY A 83 -4.46 -23.63 -14.57
N ASP A 84 -3.83 -22.92 -13.64
CA ASP A 84 -3.28 -23.45 -12.38
C ASP A 84 -4.29 -23.35 -11.21
N PHE A 85 -5.59 -23.32 -11.53
CA PHE A 85 -6.62 -23.43 -10.50
C PHE A 85 -6.64 -24.90 -10.05
N GLY A 86 -5.98 -25.16 -8.92
CA GLY A 86 -5.89 -26.50 -8.33
C GLY A 86 -7.26 -27.19 -8.20
N PRO A 87 -7.28 -28.52 -8.02
CA PRO A 87 -8.52 -29.28 -7.96
C PRO A 87 -9.46 -28.72 -6.89
N ALA A 88 -10.77 -28.75 -7.18
CA ALA A 88 -11.79 -28.22 -6.29
C ALA A 88 -11.59 -28.70 -4.84
N PRO A 89 -11.70 -27.82 -3.84
CA PRO A 89 -11.49 -28.19 -2.45
C PRO A 89 -12.45 -29.31 -2.06
N LYS A 90 -11.91 -30.41 -1.52
CA LYS A 90 -12.72 -31.56 -1.08
C LYS A 90 -13.67 -31.09 0.03
N LYS A 91 -14.98 -31.32 -0.14
CA LYS A 91 -15.97 -31.07 0.93
C LYS A 91 -15.54 -31.80 2.20
N LYS A 92 -15.39 -31.08 3.30
CA LYS A 92 -15.24 -31.70 4.62
C LYS A 92 -16.51 -32.51 4.90
N ARG A 93 -16.37 -33.78 5.25
CA ARG A 93 -17.48 -34.60 5.72
C ARG A 93 -17.75 -34.23 7.17
N ASP A 94 -18.91 -33.66 7.45
CA ASP A 94 -19.37 -33.42 8.81
C ASP A 94 -19.76 -34.77 9.44
N ASN A 95 -19.01 -35.20 10.45
CA ASN A 95 -19.35 -36.40 11.23
C ASN A 95 -20.35 -36.03 12.34
N THR A 96 -21.60 -35.78 11.98
CA THR A 96 -22.73 -35.78 12.93
C THR A 96 -23.39 -37.15 12.94
N ASN A 97 -22.80 -38.10 13.68
CA ASN A 97 -23.55 -39.19 14.34
C ASN A 97 -22.62 -40.12 15.15
N ARG A 98 -22.47 -39.84 16.44
CA ARG A 98 -22.24 -40.84 17.49
C ARG A 98 -22.64 -40.23 18.84
N LYS A 99 -23.88 -40.44 19.29
CA LYS A 99 -24.20 -40.56 20.72
C LYS A 99 -25.62 -41.04 21.04
N ASP A 100 -26.15 -42.01 20.30
CA ASP A 100 -27.40 -42.69 20.67
C ASP A 100 -27.14 -44.19 20.86
N ALA A 101 -26.56 -44.57 21.99
CA ALA A 101 -26.69 -45.92 22.61
C ALA A 101 -25.71 -46.07 23.79
N ALA A 102 -26.19 -45.79 25.00
CA ALA A 102 -25.83 -46.49 26.24
C ALA A 102 -26.55 -45.83 27.43
N GLY A 103 -27.88 -45.98 27.50
CA GLY A 103 -28.63 -45.84 28.75
C GLY A 103 -28.63 -47.18 29.46
N LYS A 104 -28.11 -47.22 30.68
CA LYS A 104 -28.29 -48.29 31.65
C LYS A 104 -29.55 -48.02 32.47
#